data_AF-A0A661SNH0-F1
#
_entry.id   AF-A0A661SNH0-F1
#
_cell.length_a   1.000
_cell.length_b   1.000
_cell.length_c   1.000
_cell.angle_alpha   90.00
_cell.angle_beta   90.00
_cell.angle_gamma   90.00
#
_symmetry.space_group_name_H-M   'P 1'
#
loop_
_entity.id
_entity.type
_entity.pdbx_description
1 polymer ?
#
loop_
_entity_poly.entity_id
_entity_poly.type
_entity_poly.pdbx_seq_one_letter_code
_entity_poly.pdbx_strand_id
1 'polypeptide(L)' 'MLRLAKIVNAADTNNLQNDPLVAGLEAIAVGFGLRFPNDFENLKRQFEVYDALYAWCRLDVASKD' A
#
# COMPACT_ATOMS: atom_id res chain seq x y z
N MET A 1 9.29 5.48 10.10
CA MET A 1 9.01 4.19 9.40
C MET A 1 7.65 3.56 9.74
N LEU A 2 6.74 4.22 10.50
CA LEU A 2 5.57 3.53 11.07
C LEU A 2 4.27 3.61 10.24
N ARG A 3 4.15 4.53 9.27
CA ARG A 3 2.86 4.79 8.60
C ARG A 3 2.50 3.72 7.58
N LEU A 4 3.40 3.39 6.66
CA LEU A 4 3.15 2.35 5.66
C LEU A 4 2.83 0.99 6.31
N ALA A 5 3.61 0.60 7.33
CA ALA A 5 3.37 -0.65 8.05
C ALA A 5 1.96 -0.72 8.68
N LYS A 6 1.45 0.40 9.20
CA LYS A 6 0.07 0.47 9.73
C LYS A 6 -0.99 0.34 8.64
N ILE A 7 -0.77 0.99 7.48
CA ILE A 7 -1.69 0.91 6.34
C ILE A 7 -1.77 -0.52 5.81
N VAL A 8 -0.61 -1.16 5.59
CA VAL A 8 -0.55 -2.56 5.11
C VAL A 8 -1.18 -3.51 6.11
N ASN A 9 -0.87 -3.39 7.40
CA ASN A 9 -1.47 -4.24 8.42
C ASN A 9 -2.99 -4.09 8.52
N ALA A 10 -3.51 -2.86 8.37
CA ALA A 10 -4.95 -2.63 8.36
C ALA A 10 -5.62 -3.19 7.10
N ALA A 11 -4.95 -3.17 5.94
CA ALA A 11 -5.45 -3.78 4.71
C ALA A 11 -5.54 -5.32 4.86
N ASP A 12 -4.45 -5.95 5.31
CA ASP A 12 -4.38 -7.42 5.50
C ASP A 12 -5.38 -7.95 6.54
N THR A 13 -5.76 -7.11 7.51
CA THR A 13 -6.76 -7.45 8.55
C THR A 13 -8.18 -7.01 8.19
N ASN A 14 -8.39 -6.56 6.94
CA ASN A 14 -9.66 -6.09 6.40
C ASN A 14 -10.31 -4.97 7.22
N ASN A 15 -9.49 -4.15 7.89
CA ASN A 15 -9.92 -3.02 8.69
C ASN A 15 -9.95 -1.73 7.86
N LEU A 16 -10.67 -1.79 6.74
CA LEU A 16 -10.67 -0.78 5.68
C LEU A 16 -11.26 0.58 6.12
N GLN A 17 -12.00 0.61 7.24
CA GLN A 17 -12.64 1.81 7.77
C GLN A 17 -11.70 2.69 8.60
N ASN A 18 -10.51 2.19 8.96
CA ASN A 18 -9.60 2.91 9.86
C ASN A 18 -8.87 4.08 9.20
N ASP A 19 -8.63 4.04 7.89
CA ASP A 19 -7.93 5.10 7.14
C ASP A 19 -8.29 4.98 5.65
N PRO A 20 -8.68 6.07 4.97
CA PRO A 20 -8.95 6.06 3.52
C PRO A 20 -7.82 5.47 2.66
N LEU A 21 -6.56 5.56 3.11
CA LEU A 21 -5.42 4.96 2.42
C LEU A 21 -5.48 3.44 2.41
N VAL A 22 -6.10 2.82 3.40
CA VAL A 22 -6.25 1.35 3.48
C VAL A 22 -7.21 0.87 2.39
N ALA A 23 -8.38 1.51 2.29
CA ALA A 23 -9.35 1.21 1.23
C ALA A 23 -8.79 1.50 -0.18
N GLY A 24 -8.01 2.58 -0.34
CA GLY A 24 -7.34 2.90 -1.60
C GLY A 24 -6.27 1.87 -1.98
N LEU A 25 -5.46 1.43 -1.01
CA LEU A 25 -4.44 0.40 -1.22
C LEU A 25 -5.08 -0.93 -1.62
N GLU A 26 -6.18 -1.33 -0.97
CA GLU A 26 -6.93 -2.54 -1.30
C GLU A 26 -7.48 -2.50 -2.73
N ALA A 27 -8.11 -1.38 -3.13
CA ALA A 27 -8.64 -1.23 -4.49
C ALA A 27 -7.54 -1.35 -5.56
N ILE A 28 -6.36 -0.78 -5.29
CA ILE A 28 -5.20 -0.91 -6.18
C ILE A 28 -4.72 -2.37 -6.20
N ALA A 29 -4.62 -3.03 -5.04
CA ALA A 29 -4.13 -4.38 -4.94
C ALA A 29 -5.00 -5.38 -5.72
N VAL A 30 -6.32 -5.30 -5.53
CA VAL A 30 -7.31 -6.05 -6.30
C VAL A 30 -7.19 -5.77 -7.80
N GLY A 31 -7.07 -4.50 -8.19
CA GLY A 31 -6.92 -4.11 -9.60
C GLY A 31 -5.68 -4.72 -10.26
N PHE A 32 -4.57 -4.81 -9.54
CA PHE A 32 -3.36 -5.49 -10.03
C PHE A 32 -3.57 -7.00 -10.20
N GLY A 33 -4.27 -7.67 -9.27
CA GLY A 33 -4.63 -9.08 -9.41
C GLY A 33 -5.52 -9.36 -10.64
N LEU A 34 -6.42 -8.43 -10.97
CA LEU A 34 -7.25 -8.53 -12.18
C LEU A 34 -6.44 -8.30 -13.46
N ARG A 35 -5.48 -7.36 -13.47
CA ARG A 35 -4.67 -7.03 -14.64
C ARG A 35 -3.54 -8.00 -14.90
N PHE A 36 -2.99 -8.59 -13.84
CA PHE A 36 -1.85 -9.51 -13.87
C PHE A 36 -2.20 -10.78 -13.09
N PRO A 37 -2.88 -11.76 -13.71
CA PRO A 37 -3.27 -12.99 -13.03
C PRO A 37 -2.08 -13.89 -12.63
N ASN A 38 -0.89 -13.61 -13.18
CA ASN A 38 0.34 -14.26 -12.75
C ASN A 38 0.91 -13.55 -11.51
N ASP A 39 1.00 -14.27 -10.40
CA ASP A 39 1.40 -13.70 -9.11
C ASP A 39 2.79 -13.05 -9.12
N PHE A 40 3.75 -13.64 -9.84
CA PHE A 40 5.11 -13.08 -9.92
C PHE A 40 5.14 -11.77 -10.69
N GLU A 41 4.41 -11.68 -11.81
CA GLU A 41 4.31 -10.43 -12.56
C GLU A 41 3.53 -9.38 -11.76
N ASN A 42 2.43 -9.77 -11.11
CA ASN A 42 1.65 -8.91 -10.24
C ASN A 42 2.53 -8.27 -9.17
N LEU A 43 3.17 -9.09 -8.33
CA LEU A 43 4.02 -8.62 -7.24
C LEU A 43 5.12 -7.70 -7.74
N LYS A 44 5.82 -8.07 -8.81
CA LYS A 44 6.88 -7.25 -9.40
C LYS A 44 6.37 -5.85 -9.78
N ARG A 45 5.16 -5.74 -10.33
CA ARG A 45 4.59 -4.46 -10.76
C ARG A 45 3.98 -3.67 -9.59
N GLN A 46 3.41 -4.37 -8.62
CA GLN A 46 2.77 -3.78 -7.46
C GLN A 46 3.80 -3.17 -6.50
N PHE A 47 5.01 -3.72 -6.42
CA PHE A 47 6.10 -3.15 -5.62
C PHE A 47 6.44 -1.70 -5.95
N GLU A 48 6.33 -1.28 -7.22
CA GLU A 48 6.54 0.12 -7.61
C GLU A 48 5.56 1.08 -6.89
N VAL A 49 4.31 0.64 -6.68
CA VAL A 49 3.32 1.42 -5.93
C VAL A 49 3.65 1.44 -4.43
N TYR A 50 4.05 0.30 -3.87
CA TYR A 50 4.49 0.23 -2.47
C TYR A 50 5.72 1.11 -2.21
N ASP A 51 6.69 1.14 -3.12
CA ASP A 51 7.89 1.97 -3.03
C ASP A 51 7.55 3.45 -3.10
N ALA A 52 6.66 3.86 -4.02
CA ALA A 52 6.17 5.23 -4.09
C ALA A 52 5.40 5.65 -2.82
N LEU A 53 4.53 4.78 -2.30
CA LEU A 53 3.78 5.03 -1.08
C LEU A 53 4.69 5.08 0.15
N TYR A 54 5.73 4.25 0.18
CA TYR A 54 6.78 4.29 1.20
C TYR A 54 7.51 5.63 1.18
N ALA A 55 7.95 6.08 0.00
CA ALA A 55 8.63 7.37 -0.18
C ALA A 55 7.74 8.53 0.29
N TRP A 56 6.45 8.51 -0.04
CA TRP A 56 5.50 9.51 0.46
C TRP A 56 5.33 9.45 1.99
N CYS A 57 5.17 8.25 2.57
CA CYS A 57 5.08 8.07 4.02
C CYS A 57 6.35 8.55 4.77
N ARG A 58 7.49 8.67 4.09
CA ARG A 58 8.74 9.20 4.67
C ARG A 58 8.72 10.72 4.80
N LEU A 59 7.90 11.44 4.02
CA LEU A 59 7.74 12.89 4.15
C LEU A 59 7.20 13.27 5.54
N ASP A 60 6.26 12.50 6.11
CA ASP A 60 5.74 12.74 7.46
C ASP A 60 6.79 12.60 8.56
N VAL A 61 7.84 11.83 8.30
CA VAL A 61 8.95 11.63 9.24
C VAL A 61 9.93 12.79 9.14
N ALA A 62 10.18 13.29 7.93
CA ALA A 62 11.10 14.41 7.69
C ALA A 62 10.52 15.77 8.12
N SER A 63 9.20 15.94 8.13
CA SER A 63 8.53 17.17 8.59
C SER A 63 8.41 17.29 10.12
N LYS A 64 8.95 16.34 10.88
CA LYS A 64 8.91 16.32 12.36
C LYS A 64 10.24 16.67 13.03
N ASP A 65 11.26 17.01 12.24
CA ASP A 65 12.54 17.59 12.68
C ASP A 65 12.56 19.10 12.40
#